data_AF-B8CE47-F1
#
_entry.id   AF-B8CE47-F1
#
_cell.length_a   1.000
_cell.length_b   1.000
_cell.length_c   1.000
_cell.angle_alpha   90.00
_cell.angle_beta   90.00
_cell.angle_gamma   90.00
#
_symmetry.space_group_name_H-M   'P 1'
#
loop_
_entity.id
_entity.type
_entity.pdbx_description
1 polymer ?
#
loop_
_entity_poly.entity_id
_entity_poly.type
_entity_poly.pdbx_seq_one_letter_code
_entity_poly.pdbx_strand_id
1 'polypeptide(L)'
;VVLTMDKISFVMGVLTIMVIEGVMLLAPSQMGLLYTSLLIPLMVARYILYRADLFHYFMYDFCYFSQVLLLVHMYKHPDNIKLAKCLFSISNGPLALAVVMWRNSLVFHSMDKMTSMFIHVLPSLVMFCRRWGDHLLLKEFSLYEEMDGTMTSNIIDFWWNPFCWYALWQTIYLIKTEVYSKKKLMYNASIMTSLRWMTRKKNSTSYKLLSVFGEHNQLQTFVLVQAVYTLLTFLVVPLLWYSIWLHSLYLLVIFVVALVNGAQYYFHVFAVRYIEQI
;
A
#
# COMPACT_ATOMS: atom_id res chain seq x y z
N VAL A 1 26.92 13.96 7.64
CA VAL A 1 25.57 13.85 8.25
C VAL A 1 24.62 13.03 7.40
N VAL A 2 24.34 13.41 6.14
CA VAL A 2 23.45 12.65 5.22
C VAL A 2 23.88 11.18 5.07
N LEU A 3 25.15 10.92 4.75
CA LEU A 3 25.70 9.55 4.65
C LEU A 3 25.59 8.74 5.96
N THR A 4 25.60 9.40 7.11
CA THR A 4 25.45 8.74 8.41
C THR A 4 23.99 8.33 8.63
N MET A 5 23.05 9.21 8.29
CA MET A 5 21.61 8.91 8.35
C MET A 5 21.21 7.80 7.37
N ASP A 6 21.81 7.76 6.18
CA ASP A 6 21.56 6.71 5.19
C ASP A 6 22.03 5.33 5.70
N LYS A 7 23.21 5.28 6.35
CA LYS A 7 23.74 4.07 6.98
C LYS A 7 22.87 3.60 8.15
N ILE A 8 22.42 4.52 9.00
CA ILE A 8 21.53 4.19 10.12
C ILE A 8 20.18 3.68 9.58
N SER A 9 19.60 4.37 8.58
CA SER A 9 18.35 3.95 7.94
C SER A 9 18.48 2.56 7.33
N PHE A 10 19.62 2.26 6.70
CA PHE A 10 19.90 0.93 6.16
C PHE A 10 19.84 -0.15 7.26
N VAL A 11 20.60 0.03 8.34
CA VAL A 11 20.66 -0.95 9.45
C VAL A 11 19.28 -1.11 10.09
N MET A 12 18.61 0.01 10.39
CA MET A 12 17.27 0.00 10.97
C MET A 12 16.25 -0.67 10.05
N GLY A 13 16.33 -0.44 8.73
CA GLY A 13 15.47 -1.07 7.74
C GLY A 13 15.63 -2.59 7.72
N VAL A 14 16.87 -3.09 7.74
CA VAL A 14 17.16 -4.53 7.80
C VAL A 14 16.69 -5.13 9.13
N LEU A 15 17.03 -4.51 10.26
CA LEU A 15 16.57 -4.96 11.58
C LEU A 15 15.05 -4.99 11.68
N THR A 16 14.35 -4.01 11.10
CA THR A 16 12.88 -3.97 11.09
C THR A 16 12.29 -5.18 10.36
N ILE A 17 12.86 -5.58 9.22
CA ILE A 17 12.41 -6.80 8.52
C ILE A 17 12.65 -8.05 9.37
N MET A 18 13.81 -8.16 10.02
CA MET A 18 14.11 -9.29 10.91
C MET A 18 13.14 -9.37 12.09
N VAL A 19 12.77 -8.22 12.67
CA VAL A 19 11.76 -8.15 13.73
C VAL A 19 10.37 -8.55 13.21
N ILE A 20 9.98 -8.08 12.02
CA ILE A 20 8.71 -8.48 11.39
C ILE A 20 8.66 -10.00 11.18
N GLU A 21 9.72 -10.60 10.65
CA GLU A 21 9.83 -12.04 10.47
C GLU A 21 9.76 -12.78 11.82
N GLY A 22 10.55 -12.36 12.81
CA GLY A 22 10.54 -12.96 14.14
C GLY A 22 9.17 -12.92 14.81
N VAL A 23 8.44 -11.79 14.72
CA VAL A 23 7.07 -11.68 15.24
C VAL A 23 6.11 -12.58 14.47
N MET A 24 6.21 -12.66 13.14
CA MET A 24 5.37 -13.54 12.33
C MET A 24 5.55 -15.02 12.72
N LEU A 25 6.79 -15.46 12.96
CA LEU A 25 7.11 -16.85 13.27
C LEU A 25 6.78 -17.24 14.72
N LEU A 26 7.07 -16.36 15.67
CA LEU A 26 7.02 -16.67 17.11
C LEU A 26 5.74 -16.17 17.80
N ALA A 27 5.16 -15.06 17.32
CA ALA A 27 4.03 -14.40 17.97
C ALA A 27 3.11 -13.70 16.95
N PRO A 28 2.49 -14.43 16.01
CA PRO A 28 1.69 -13.83 14.93
C PRO A 28 0.53 -12.96 15.43
N SER A 29 -0.01 -13.27 16.63
CA SER A 29 -1.04 -12.44 17.29
C SER A 29 -0.56 -11.02 17.64
N GLN A 30 0.76 -10.82 17.80
CA GLN A 30 1.38 -9.53 18.10
C GLN A 30 1.70 -8.70 16.84
N MET A 31 1.44 -9.22 15.64
CA MET A 31 1.72 -8.50 14.38
C MET A 31 0.99 -7.15 14.31
N GLY A 32 -0.25 -7.06 14.84
CA GLY A 32 -1.00 -5.80 14.90
C GLY A 32 -0.34 -4.75 15.79
N LEU A 33 0.25 -5.17 16.92
CA LEU A 33 0.98 -4.26 17.81
C LEU A 33 2.26 -3.75 17.16
N LEU A 34 3.04 -4.64 16.53
CA LEU A 34 4.22 -4.27 15.78
C LEU A 34 3.87 -3.27 14.66
N TYR A 35 2.84 -3.57 13.87
CA TYR A 35 2.34 -2.68 12.82
C TYR A 35 2.02 -1.28 13.36
N THR A 36 1.27 -1.15 14.46
CA THR A 36 0.93 0.16 15.04
C THR A 36 2.19 0.88 15.53
N SER A 37 3.10 0.16 16.18
CA SER A 37 4.35 0.74 16.71
C SER A 37 5.26 1.30 15.61
N LEU A 38 5.25 0.69 14.42
CA LEU A 38 5.97 1.20 13.25
C LEU A 38 5.19 2.31 12.54
N LEU A 39 3.90 2.11 12.32
CA LEU A 39 3.08 3.01 11.50
C LEU A 39 3.03 4.43 12.08
N ILE A 40 2.73 4.58 13.37
CA ILE A 40 2.54 5.91 13.99
C ILE A 40 3.77 6.81 13.83
N PRO A 41 4.99 6.44 14.27
CA PRO A 41 6.15 7.29 14.11
C PRO A 41 6.49 7.56 12.65
N LEU A 42 6.32 6.56 11.76
CA LEU A 42 6.57 6.74 10.33
C LEU A 42 5.59 7.71 9.68
N MET A 43 4.30 7.68 10.05
CA MET A 43 3.29 8.61 9.53
C MET A 43 3.53 10.04 10.03
N VAL A 44 3.94 10.20 11.30
CA VAL A 44 4.31 11.52 11.85
C VAL A 44 5.53 12.08 11.12
N ALA A 45 6.60 11.30 11.00
CA ALA A 45 7.80 11.71 10.28
C ALA A 45 7.50 12.04 8.82
N ARG A 46 6.70 11.20 8.14
CA ARG A 46 6.28 11.44 6.76
C ARG A 46 5.48 12.72 6.61
N TYR A 47 4.57 13.04 7.53
CA TYR A 47 3.84 14.29 7.50
C TYR A 47 4.75 15.51 7.60
N ILE A 48 5.73 15.49 8.53
CA ILE A 48 6.68 16.59 8.70
C ILE A 48 7.47 16.82 7.40
N LEU A 49 8.04 15.75 6.85
CA LEU A 49 8.82 15.82 5.60
C LEU A 49 7.96 16.26 4.42
N TYR A 50 6.79 15.65 4.23
CA TYR A 50 5.92 15.95 3.10
C TYR A 50 5.31 17.34 3.20
N ARG A 51 5.14 17.89 4.40
CA ARG A 51 4.67 19.25 4.56
C ARG A 51 5.74 20.27 4.18
N ALA A 52 7.00 19.99 4.52
CA ALA A 52 8.16 20.79 4.11
C ALA A 52 8.34 20.75 2.58
N ASP A 53 8.20 19.58 1.97
CA ASP A 53 8.38 19.38 0.51
C ASP A 53 7.12 19.71 -0.32
N LEU A 54 6.05 20.21 0.30
CA LEU A 54 4.75 20.49 -0.34
C LEU A 54 4.07 19.25 -0.98
N PHE A 55 4.40 18.07 -0.49
CA PHE A 55 3.87 16.76 -0.87
C PHE A 55 2.74 16.23 0.04
N HIS A 56 2.36 17.00 1.06
CA HIS A 56 1.33 16.62 2.06
C HIS A 56 -0.03 16.19 1.48
N TYR A 57 -0.36 16.51 0.23
CA TYR A 57 -1.61 16.01 -0.39
C TYR A 57 -1.56 14.53 -0.78
N PHE A 58 -0.37 13.94 -0.96
CA PHE A 58 -0.24 12.48 -1.12
C PHE A 58 -0.74 11.72 0.10
N MET A 59 -0.68 12.33 1.30
CA MET A 59 -1.18 11.68 2.52
C MET A 59 -2.72 11.56 2.56
N TYR A 60 -3.42 12.13 1.59
CA TYR A 60 -4.85 11.87 1.38
C TYR A 60 -5.11 10.66 0.47
N ASP A 61 -4.09 10.00 -0.07
CA ASP A 61 -4.26 8.83 -0.93
C ASP A 61 -4.88 7.64 -0.18
N PHE A 62 -5.46 6.72 -0.96
CA PHE A 62 -6.24 5.59 -0.43
C PHE A 62 -5.46 4.68 0.53
N CYS A 63 -4.15 4.52 0.32
CA CYS A 63 -3.33 3.71 1.22
C CYS A 63 -3.30 4.28 2.65
N TYR A 64 -3.25 5.60 2.83
CA TYR A 64 -3.30 6.23 4.15
C TYR A 64 -4.67 6.06 4.81
N PHE A 65 -5.74 6.20 4.02
CA PHE A 65 -7.11 5.96 4.51
C PHE A 65 -7.29 4.51 4.98
N SER A 66 -6.77 3.54 4.21
CA SER A 66 -6.76 2.13 4.59
C SER A 66 -6.04 1.88 5.92
N GLN A 67 -4.93 2.58 6.19
CA GLN A 67 -4.23 2.40 7.47
C GLN A 67 -5.08 2.81 8.66
N VAL A 68 -5.82 3.91 8.52
CA VAL A 68 -6.75 4.38 9.56
C VAL A 68 -7.87 3.36 9.76
N LEU A 69 -8.47 2.85 8.67
CA LEU A 69 -9.51 1.82 8.78
C LEU A 69 -9.00 0.54 9.44
N LEU A 70 -7.78 0.10 9.10
CA LEU A 70 -7.17 -1.09 9.71
C LEU A 70 -6.94 -0.89 11.21
N LEU A 71 -6.44 0.27 11.64
CA LEU A 71 -6.34 0.61 13.07
C LEU A 71 -7.71 0.60 13.76
N VAL A 72 -8.73 1.19 13.14
CA VAL A 72 -10.10 1.19 13.68
C VAL A 72 -10.63 -0.24 13.83
N HIS A 73 -10.42 -1.11 12.84
CA HIS A 73 -10.81 -2.51 12.96
C HIS A 73 -10.08 -3.20 14.11
N MET A 74 -8.75 -3.09 14.18
CA MET A 74 -7.97 -3.79 15.22
C MET A 74 -8.33 -3.35 16.64
N TYR A 75 -8.56 -2.07 16.88
CA TYR A 75 -8.74 -1.54 18.23
C TYR A 75 -10.19 -1.29 18.65
N LYS A 76 -11.11 -1.03 17.70
CA LYS A 76 -12.52 -0.74 18.01
C LYS A 76 -13.48 -1.86 17.60
N HIS A 77 -13.17 -2.59 16.53
CA HIS A 77 -14.07 -3.60 15.98
C HIS A 77 -13.33 -4.91 15.64
N PRO A 78 -12.56 -5.51 16.57
CA PRO A 78 -11.68 -6.64 16.27
C PRO A 78 -12.44 -7.88 15.78
N ASP A 79 -13.66 -8.09 16.27
CA ASP A 79 -14.48 -9.28 15.98
C ASP A 79 -15.43 -9.08 14.78
N ASN A 80 -15.38 -7.92 14.12
CA ASN A 80 -16.23 -7.67 12.96
C ASN A 80 -15.65 -8.35 11.71
N ILE A 81 -16.11 -9.57 11.45
CA ILE A 81 -15.68 -10.40 10.31
C ILE A 81 -15.94 -9.71 8.96
N LYS A 82 -17.07 -9.02 8.81
CA LYS A 82 -17.38 -8.31 7.54
C LYS A 82 -16.36 -7.20 7.26
N LEU A 83 -16.00 -6.43 8.29
CA LEU A 83 -14.97 -5.42 8.19
C LEU A 83 -13.58 -6.05 7.97
N ALA A 84 -13.31 -7.20 8.58
CA ALA A 84 -12.07 -7.95 8.36
C ALA A 84 -11.94 -8.42 6.89
N LYS A 85 -12.97 -9.02 6.29
CA LYS A 85 -12.99 -9.42 4.86
C LYS A 85 -12.82 -8.21 3.92
N CYS A 86 -13.48 -7.10 4.24
CA CYS A 86 -13.32 -5.84 3.53
C CYS A 86 -11.86 -5.35 3.56
N LEU A 87 -11.25 -5.26 4.74
CA LEU A 87 -9.86 -4.81 4.90
C LEU A 87 -8.84 -5.80 4.35
N PHE A 88 -9.16 -7.09 4.36
CA PHE A 88 -8.37 -8.11 3.69
C PHE A 88 -8.34 -7.84 2.18
N SER A 89 -9.47 -7.48 1.60
CA SER A 89 -9.58 -7.13 0.18
C SER A 89 -8.83 -5.86 -0.18
N ILE A 90 -8.95 -4.82 0.65
CA ILE A 90 -8.22 -3.56 0.45
C ILE A 90 -6.71 -3.76 0.57
N SER A 91 -6.27 -4.50 1.59
CA SER A 91 -4.84 -4.74 1.86
C SER A 91 -4.21 -5.63 0.78
N ASN A 92 -4.80 -6.80 0.53
CA ASN A 92 -4.26 -7.77 -0.42
C ASN A 92 -4.56 -7.44 -1.88
N GLY A 93 -5.57 -6.63 -2.17
CA GLY A 93 -5.86 -6.16 -3.52
C GLY A 93 -5.05 -4.90 -3.84
N PRO A 94 -5.67 -3.71 -3.80
CA PRO A 94 -5.08 -2.49 -4.36
C PRO A 94 -3.82 -2.02 -3.63
N LEU A 95 -3.66 -2.28 -2.32
CA LEU A 95 -2.45 -1.87 -1.58
C LEU A 95 -1.25 -2.76 -1.91
N ALA A 96 -1.37 -4.08 -1.80
CA ALA A 96 -0.26 -4.98 -2.13
C ALA A 96 0.13 -4.88 -3.62
N LEU A 97 -0.85 -4.89 -4.54
CA LEU A 97 -0.59 -4.77 -5.97
C LEU A 97 -0.05 -3.40 -6.38
N ALA A 98 -0.15 -2.37 -5.53
CA ALA A 98 0.46 -1.06 -5.77
C ALA A 98 1.99 -1.18 -5.85
N VAL A 99 2.58 -2.16 -5.17
CA VAL A 99 4.01 -2.45 -5.25
C VAL A 99 4.41 -2.83 -6.67
N VAL A 100 3.60 -3.65 -7.33
CA VAL A 100 3.81 -4.08 -8.72
C VAL A 100 3.49 -2.93 -9.67
N MET A 101 2.30 -2.34 -9.53
CA MET A 101 1.77 -1.34 -10.46
C MET A 101 2.61 -0.05 -10.48
N TRP A 102 2.99 0.45 -9.30
CA TRP A 102 3.75 1.69 -9.15
C TRP A 102 5.25 1.47 -8.94
N ARG A 103 5.71 0.22 -9.08
CA ARG A 103 7.10 -0.20 -8.92
C ARG A 103 7.70 0.29 -7.59
N ASN A 104 6.95 0.18 -6.49
CA ASN A 104 7.48 0.52 -5.18
C ASN A 104 8.70 -0.36 -4.90
N SER A 105 9.76 0.28 -4.39
CA SER A 105 11.09 -0.31 -4.32
C SER A 105 11.51 -0.45 -2.87
N LEU A 106 12.00 -1.63 -2.49
CA LEU A 106 12.56 -1.87 -1.17
C LEU A 106 13.99 -1.30 -1.10
N VAL A 107 14.13 -0.11 -0.52
CA VAL A 107 15.39 0.65 -0.49
C VAL A 107 15.72 1.03 0.94
N PHE A 108 16.52 0.20 1.60
CA PHE A 108 16.83 0.31 3.03
C PHE A 108 17.41 1.66 3.49
N HIS A 109 18.21 2.34 2.68
CA HIS A 109 18.77 3.64 3.07
C HIS A 109 17.79 4.82 2.93
N SER A 110 16.63 4.63 2.28
CA SER A 110 15.65 5.69 2.04
C SER A 110 14.42 5.51 2.92
N MET A 111 14.30 6.36 3.94
CA MET A 111 13.14 6.35 4.84
C MET A 111 11.81 6.55 4.09
N ASP A 112 11.77 7.39 3.05
CA ASP A 112 10.56 7.62 2.24
C ASP A 112 10.13 6.36 1.47
N LYS A 113 11.09 5.67 0.83
CA LYS A 113 10.82 4.41 0.12
C LYS A 113 10.43 3.30 1.08
N MET A 114 11.12 3.17 2.21
CA MET A 114 10.76 2.19 3.26
C MET A 114 9.37 2.44 3.82
N THR A 115 9.03 3.69 4.15
CA THR A 115 7.68 4.04 4.61
C THR A 115 6.63 3.72 3.56
N SER A 116 6.91 4.00 2.28
CA SER A 116 6.03 3.62 1.18
C SER A 116 5.86 2.11 1.06
N MET A 117 6.91 1.32 1.25
CA MET A 117 6.79 -0.13 1.26
C MET A 117 5.94 -0.62 2.43
N PHE A 118 6.16 -0.09 3.63
CA PHE A 118 5.41 -0.50 4.81
C PHE A 118 3.92 -0.19 4.70
N ILE A 119 3.54 0.97 4.15
CA ILE A 119 2.10 1.28 4.02
C ILE A 119 1.38 0.38 3.00
N HIS A 120 2.09 -0.21 2.05
CA HIS A 120 1.49 -1.05 1.00
C HIS A 120 1.58 -2.56 1.31
N VAL A 121 2.60 -3.02 2.05
CA VAL A 121 2.83 -4.45 2.31
C VAL A 121 2.41 -4.88 3.71
N LEU A 122 2.67 -4.06 4.74
CA LEU A 122 2.46 -4.47 6.13
C LEU A 122 0.99 -4.70 6.49
N PRO A 123 0.00 -3.94 5.95
CA PRO A 123 -1.42 -4.25 6.15
C PRO A 123 -1.79 -5.66 5.70
N SER A 124 -1.26 -6.12 4.57
CA SER A 124 -1.49 -7.47 4.06
C SER A 124 -0.94 -8.53 4.99
N LEU A 125 0.24 -8.28 5.57
CA LEU A 125 0.86 -9.18 6.55
C LEU A 125 0.09 -9.23 7.88
N VAL A 126 -0.42 -8.08 8.34
CA VAL A 126 -1.32 -8.03 9.51
C VAL A 126 -2.59 -8.83 9.24
N MET A 127 -3.21 -8.64 8.08
CA MET A 127 -4.42 -9.39 7.70
C MET A 127 -4.13 -10.87 7.49
N PHE A 128 -2.95 -11.25 7.00
CA PHE A 128 -2.48 -12.63 6.94
C PHE A 128 -2.42 -13.26 8.34
N CYS A 129 -1.73 -12.60 9.29
CA CYS A 129 -1.60 -13.12 10.66
C CYS A 129 -2.94 -13.20 11.38
N ARG A 130 -3.87 -12.27 11.10
CA ARG A 130 -5.22 -12.28 11.68
C ARG A 130 -6.09 -13.39 11.08
N ARG A 131 -6.02 -13.62 9.77
CA ARG A 131 -6.82 -14.64 9.07
C ARG A 131 -6.32 -16.06 9.36
N TRP A 132 -5.02 -16.23 9.42
CA TRP A 132 -4.37 -17.54 9.55
C TRP A 132 -3.78 -17.79 10.94
N GLY A 133 -4.15 -16.98 11.93
CA GLY A 133 -3.55 -17.00 13.27
C GLY A 133 -3.59 -18.39 13.92
N ASP A 134 -4.75 -19.05 13.87
CA ASP A 134 -4.92 -20.39 14.46
C ASP A 134 -4.05 -21.43 13.77
N HIS A 135 -3.97 -21.40 12.43
CA HIS A 135 -3.07 -22.27 11.66
C HIS A 135 -1.61 -22.05 11.98
N LEU A 136 -1.20 -20.78 12.16
CA LEU A 136 0.19 -20.43 12.50
C LEU A 136 0.57 -20.90 13.91
N LEU A 137 -0.39 -20.91 14.84
CA LEU A 137 -0.21 -21.37 16.23
C LEU A 137 -0.23 -22.89 16.32
N LEU A 138 -1.20 -23.55 15.69
CA LEU A 138 -1.38 -25.01 15.73
C LEU A 138 -0.45 -25.76 14.77
N LYS A 139 0.18 -25.06 13.82
CA LYS A 139 1.00 -25.63 12.74
C LYS A 139 0.23 -26.61 11.84
N GLU A 140 -1.04 -26.30 11.62
CA GLU A 140 -1.95 -27.08 10.77
C GLU A 140 -2.32 -26.28 9.52
N PHE A 141 -1.98 -26.81 8.35
CA PHE A 141 -2.11 -26.08 7.08
C PHE A 141 -2.92 -26.90 6.07
N SER A 142 -4.24 -26.69 6.06
CA SER A 142 -5.10 -27.22 5.03
C SER A 142 -4.72 -26.64 3.67
N LEU A 143 -4.91 -27.43 2.60
CA LEU A 143 -4.66 -26.95 1.24
C LEU A 143 -5.68 -25.87 0.83
N TYR A 144 -6.91 -26.04 1.32
CA TYR A 144 -8.05 -25.19 1.09
C TYR A 144 -9.01 -25.27 2.28
N GLU A 145 -9.63 -24.14 2.63
CA GLU A 145 -10.76 -24.08 3.56
C GLU A 145 -12.07 -23.85 2.81
N GLU A 146 -13.13 -24.55 3.20
CA GLU A 146 -14.42 -24.45 2.54
C GLU A 146 -14.96 -23.01 2.49
N MET A 147 -15.70 -22.72 1.41
CA MET A 147 -16.32 -21.42 1.23
C MET A 147 -17.50 -21.28 2.19
N ASP A 148 -17.27 -20.61 3.31
CA ASP A 148 -18.37 -20.13 4.15
C ASP A 148 -19.18 -19.08 3.39
N GLY A 149 -20.42 -19.42 3.04
CA GLY A 149 -21.42 -18.53 2.47
C GLY A 149 -21.72 -18.74 0.98
N THR A 150 -22.77 -18.07 0.51
CA THR A 150 -23.19 -18.13 -0.91
C THR A 150 -22.25 -17.34 -1.81
N MET A 151 -22.22 -17.63 -3.11
CA MET A 151 -21.49 -16.83 -4.11
C MET A 151 -21.83 -15.32 -3.99
N THR A 152 -23.11 -15.01 -3.78
CA THR A 152 -23.58 -13.63 -3.56
C THR A 152 -22.95 -13.00 -2.32
N SER A 153 -22.89 -13.73 -1.20
CA SER A 153 -22.27 -13.21 0.03
C SER A 153 -20.77 -12.92 -0.15
N ASN A 154 -20.06 -13.75 -0.92
CA ASN A 154 -18.65 -13.54 -1.19
C ASN A 154 -18.39 -12.36 -2.14
N ILE A 155 -19.25 -12.15 -3.14
CA ILE A 155 -19.20 -10.93 -3.96
C ILE A 155 -19.45 -9.69 -3.08
N ILE A 156 -20.40 -9.76 -2.17
CA ILE A 156 -20.68 -8.63 -1.26
C ILE A 156 -19.47 -8.36 -0.35
N ASP A 157 -18.93 -9.40 0.28
CA ASP A 157 -17.86 -9.28 1.28
C ASP A 157 -16.51 -8.86 0.68
N PHE A 158 -16.12 -9.42 -0.46
CA PHE A 158 -14.79 -9.20 -1.05
C PHE A 158 -14.76 -8.17 -2.17
N TRP A 159 -15.92 -7.77 -2.73
CA TRP A 159 -15.97 -6.80 -3.84
C TRP A 159 -16.81 -5.57 -3.50
N TRP A 160 -18.09 -5.75 -3.20
CA TRP A 160 -19.00 -4.62 -3.02
C TRP A 160 -18.65 -3.76 -1.81
N ASN A 161 -18.54 -4.39 -0.62
CA ASN A 161 -18.20 -3.70 0.62
C ASN A 161 -16.86 -2.94 0.56
N PRO A 162 -15.73 -3.55 0.11
CA PRO A 162 -14.48 -2.81 -0.02
C PRO A 162 -14.53 -1.73 -1.11
N PHE A 163 -15.29 -1.93 -2.19
CA PHE A 163 -15.49 -0.88 -3.18
C PHE A 163 -16.31 0.30 -2.63
N CYS A 164 -17.30 0.07 -1.76
CA CYS A 164 -18.01 1.16 -1.08
C CYS A 164 -17.08 2.00 -0.21
N TRP A 165 -16.14 1.38 0.52
CA TRP A 165 -15.13 2.11 1.29
C TRP A 165 -14.16 2.88 0.39
N TYR A 166 -13.75 2.30 -0.74
CA TYR A 166 -12.99 3.01 -1.76
C TYR A 166 -13.77 4.21 -2.32
N ALA A 167 -15.04 4.03 -2.68
CA ALA A 167 -15.87 5.10 -3.23
C ALA A 167 -16.13 6.23 -2.22
N LEU A 168 -16.31 5.89 -0.94
CA LEU A 168 -16.38 6.86 0.15
C LEU A 168 -15.08 7.69 0.22
N TRP A 169 -13.92 7.02 0.23
CA TRP A 169 -12.63 7.71 0.21
C TRP A 169 -12.48 8.58 -1.05
N GLN A 170 -12.79 8.06 -2.24
CA GLN A 170 -12.67 8.76 -3.51
C GLN A 170 -13.51 10.04 -3.52
N THR A 171 -14.71 9.97 -2.94
CA THR A 171 -15.61 11.12 -2.80
C THR A 171 -15.02 12.17 -1.85
N ILE A 172 -14.53 11.74 -0.67
CA ILE A 172 -13.86 12.63 0.29
C ILE A 172 -12.63 13.30 -0.34
N TYR A 173 -11.83 12.52 -1.07
CA TYR A 173 -10.63 12.99 -1.76
C TYR A 173 -10.98 14.08 -2.79
N LEU A 174 -11.97 13.83 -3.65
CA LEU A 174 -12.39 14.80 -4.67
C LEU A 174 -13.00 16.07 -4.06
N ILE A 175 -13.80 15.95 -3.00
CA ILE A 175 -14.29 17.12 -2.25
C ILE A 175 -13.10 17.91 -1.70
N LYS A 176 -12.10 17.24 -1.14
CA LYS A 176 -10.93 17.90 -0.56
C LYS A 176 -10.09 18.60 -1.63
N THR A 177 -9.79 17.96 -2.76
CA THR A 177 -8.89 18.52 -3.80
C THR A 177 -9.60 19.47 -4.75
N GLU A 178 -10.77 19.08 -5.27
CA GLU A 178 -11.45 19.78 -6.38
C GLU A 178 -12.47 20.82 -5.91
N VAL A 179 -12.91 20.76 -4.64
CA VAL A 179 -13.82 21.76 -4.07
C VAL A 179 -13.09 22.63 -3.05
N TYR A 180 -12.69 22.06 -1.92
CA TYR A 180 -12.13 22.84 -0.80
C TYR A 180 -10.77 23.46 -1.13
N SER A 181 -9.90 22.70 -1.80
CA SER A 181 -8.50 23.10 -2.02
C SER A 181 -8.22 23.63 -3.42
N LYS A 182 -9.24 23.75 -4.27
CA LYS A 182 -9.10 24.12 -5.69
C LYS A 182 -8.29 25.41 -5.87
N LYS A 183 -8.69 26.49 -5.18
CA LYS A 183 -8.00 27.80 -5.24
C LYS A 183 -6.54 27.68 -4.80
N LYS A 184 -6.28 26.96 -3.71
CA LYS A 184 -4.93 26.75 -3.17
C LYS A 184 -4.04 25.97 -4.14
N LEU A 185 -4.58 24.91 -4.74
CA LEU A 185 -3.85 24.10 -5.72
C LEU A 185 -3.59 24.89 -7.00
N MET A 186 -4.57 25.66 -7.50
CA MET A 186 -4.38 26.52 -8.68
C MET A 186 -3.32 27.59 -8.46
N TYR A 187 -3.31 28.24 -7.29
CA TYR A 187 -2.34 29.28 -6.96
C TYR A 187 -0.93 28.72 -6.78
N ASN A 188 -0.80 27.53 -6.20
CA ASN A 188 0.48 26.92 -5.91
C ASN A 188 0.69 25.60 -6.68
N ALA A 189 1.39 25.71 -7.81
CA ALA A 189 1.73 24.59 -8.67
C ALA A 189 2.77 23.63 -8.05
N SER A 190 3.54 24.05 -7.04
CA SER A 190 4.52 23.16 -6.39
C SER A 190 3.88 22.20 -5.39
N ILE A 191 2.63 22.43 -4.97
CA ILE A 191 1.88 21.46 -4.19
C ILE A 191 1.58 20.24 -5.06
N MET A 192 2.11 19.09 -4.64
CA MET A 192 2.00 17.85 -5.41
C MET A 192 0.75 17.06 -5.00
N THR A 193 -0.02 16.62 -6.00
CA THR A 193 -1.09 15.62 -5.86
C THR A 193 -0.75 14.41 -6.73
N SER A 194 -1.43 13.29 -6.50
CA SER A 194 -1.25 12.05 -7.29
C SER A 194 -1.47 12.28 -8.78
N LEU A 195 -2.51 13.03 -9.13
CA LEU A 195 -2.75 13.43 -10.51
C LEU A 195 -1.58 14.24 -11.08
N ARG A 196 -1.14 15.31 -10.39
CA ARG A 196 -0.02 16.15 -10.84
C ARG A 196 1.27 15.36 -10.99
N TRP A 197 1.53 14.43 -10.07
CA TRP A 197 2.71 13.59 -10.12
C TRP A 197 2.72 12.68 -11.35
N MET A 198 1.58 12.04 -11.62
CA MET A 198 1.40 11.14 -12.76
C MET A 198 1.42 11.87 -14.10
N THR A 199 1.01 13.15 -14.13
CA THR A 199 0.96 13.95 -15.37
C THR A 199 2.16 14.89 -15.55
N ARG A 200 3.09 14.95 -14.59
CA ARG A 200 4.27 15.84 -14.66
C ARG A 200 5.17 15.59 -15.88
N LYS A 201 5.34 14.33 -16.29
CA LYS A 201 6.23 13.94 -17.39
C LYS A 201 5.41 13.52 -18.61
N LYS A 202 5.30 14.39 -19.63
CA LYS A 202 4.48 14.11 -20.83
C LYS A 202 4.83 12.80 -21.56
N ASN A 203 6.10 12.38 -21.50
CA ASN A 203 6.55 11.16 -22.14
C ASN A 203 6.36 9.89 -21.28
N SER A 204 5.86 9.99 -20.04
CA SER A 204 5.67 8.83 -19.19
C SER A 204 4.44 8.01 -19.60
N THR A 205 4.48 6.70 -19.30
CA THR A 205 3.34 5.80 -19.50
C THR A 205 2.11 6.28 -18.72
N SER A 206 2.31 6.83 -17.51
CA SER A 206 1.22 7.39 -16.69
C SER A 206 0.53 8.56 -17.38
N TYR A 207 1.27 9.48 -18.00
CA TYR A 207 0.67 10.61 -18.72
C TYR A 207 -0.11 10.13 -19.93
N LYS A 208 0.45 9.21 -20.73
CA LYS A 208 -0.23 8.64 -21.89
C LYS A 208 -1.54 7.96 -21.50
N LEU A 209 -1.53 7.17 -20.42
CA LEU A 209 -2.73 6.51 -19.89
C LEU A 209 -3.79 7.52 -19.43
N LEU A 210 -3.39 8.56 -18.71
CA LEU A 210 -4.33 9.57 -18.20
C LEU A 210 -4.87 10.51 -19.28
N SER A 211 -4.21 10.57 -20.44
CA SER A 211 -4.62 11.40 -21.58
C SER A 211 -5.37 10.62 -22.67
N VAL A 212 -5.75 9.35 -22.44
CA VAL A 212 -6.47 8.52 -23.43
C VAL A 212 -7.77 9.18 -23.90
N PHE A 213 -8.50 9.83 -23.01
CA PHE A 213 -9.71 10.60 -23.33
C PHE A 213 -9.45 12.09 -23.56
N GLY A 214 -8.20 12.47 -23.83
CA GLY A 214 -7.74 13.86 -24.01
C GLY A 214 -7.18 14.50 -22.74
N GLU A 215 -6.25 15.46 -22.91
CA GLU A 215 -5.57 16.14 -21.78
C GLU A 215 -6.54 16.89 -20.86
N HIS A 216 -7.67 17.38 -21.38
CA HIS A 216 -8.69 18.07 -20.59
C HIS A 216 -9.46 17.12 -19.65
N ASN A 217 -9.43 15.81 -19.91
CA ASN A 217 -10.17 14.79 -19.15
C ASN A 217 -9.26 13.98 -18.21
N GLN A 218 -8.06 14.47 -17.89
CA GLN A 218 -7.08 13.75 -17.07
C GLN A 218 -7.58 13.42 -15.67
N LEU A 219 -8.38 14.30 -15.04
CA LEU A 219 -8.96 14.04 -13.73
C LEU A 219 -9.97 12.90 -13.77
N GLN A 220 -10.90 12.93 -14.73
CA GLN A 220 -11.93 11.91 -14.91
C GLN A 220 -11.28 10.57 -15.26
N THR A 221 -10.28 10.58 -16.13
CA THR A 221 -9.51 9.39 -16.50
C THR A 221 -8.75 8.84 -15.29
N PHE A 222 -8.18 9.70 -14.45
CA PHE A 222 -7.51 9.28 -13.21
C PHE A 222 -8.48 8.56 -12.25
N VAL A 223 -9.66 9.14 -11.99
CA VAL A 223 -10.68 8.52 -11.14
C VAL A 223 -11.15 7.19 -11.73
N LEU A 224 -11.38 7.13 -13.04
CA LEU A 224 -11.79 5.90 -13.73
C LEU A 224 -10.72 4.81 -13.64
N VAL A 225 -9.46 5.15 -13.96
CA VAL A 225 -8.33 4.20 -13.91
C VAL A 225 -8.13 3.68 -12.49
N GLN A 226 -8.22 4.52 -11.45
CA GLN A 226 -8.13 4.08 -10.06
C GLN A 226 -9.28 3.15 -9.66
N ALA A 227 -10.51 3.44 -10.12
CA ALA A 227 -11.68 2.60 -9.83
C ALA A 227 -11.56 1.23 -10.51
N VAL A 228 -11.18 1.21 -11.79
CA VAL A 228 -10.94 -0.03 -12.55
C VAL A 228 -9.80 -0.84 -11.94
N TYR A 229 -8.68 -0.19 -11.61
CA TYR A 229 -7.57 -0.82 -10.91
C TYR A 229 -8.05 -1.48 -9.61
N THR A 230 -8.80 -0.76 -8.79
CA THR A 230 -9.31 -1.26 -7.51
C THR A 230 -10.20 -2.50 -7.69
N LEU A 231 -11.16 -2.44 -8.62
CA LEU A 231 -12.05 -3.58 -8.91
C LEU A 231 -11.28 -4.80 -9.43
N LEU A 232 -10.34 -4.61 -10.35
CA LEU A 232 -9.52 -5.70 -10.88
C LEU A 232 -8.67 -6.34 -9.79
N THR A 233 -8.13 -5.55 -8.86
CA THR A 233 -7.30 -6.07 -7.77
C THR A 233 -8.08 -6.93 -6.77
N PHE A 234 -9.41 -6.81 -6.70
CA PHE A 234 -10.25 -7.67 -5.85
C PHE A 234 -10.47 -9.07 -6.43
N LEU A 235 -10.19 -9.31 -7.72
CA LEU A 235 -10.34 -10.63 -8.36
C LEU A 235 -9.53 -11.73 -7.67
N VAL A 236 -8.30 -11.41 -7.26
CA VAL A 236 -7.40 -12.40 -6.65
C VAL A 236 -7.75 -12.69 -5.19
N VAL A 237 -8.40 -11.74 -4.51
CA VAL A 237 -8.54 -11.74 -3.05
C VAL A 237 -9.30 -12.96 -2.49
N PRO A 238 -10.45 -13.40 -3.04
CA PRO A 238 -11.15 -14.57 -2.52
C PRO A 238 -10.24 -15.80 -2.48
N LEU A 239 -9.43 -16.02 -3.51
CA LEU A 239 -8.49 -17.15 -3.56
C LEU A 239 -7.48 -17.12 -2.40
N LEU A 240 -7.02 -15.92 -2.02
CA LEU A 240 -6.09 -15.71 -0.90
C LEU A 240 -6.76 -15.90 0.46
N TRP A 241 -8.08 -15.70 0.56
CA TRP A 241 -8.82 -15.91 1.81
C TRP A 241 -9.01 -17.39 2.13
N TYR A 242 -9.09 -18.25 1.12
CA TYR A 242 -9.41 -19.68 1.31
C TYR A 242 -8.19 -20.61 1.28
N SER A 243 -7.02 -20.13 0.85
CA SER A 243 -5.80 -20.94 0.86
C SER A 243 -4.62 -20.18 1.43
N ILE A 244 -4.10 -20.66 2.56
CA ILE A 244 -2.90 -20.10 3.19
C ILE A 244 -1.70 -20.21 2.26
N TRP A 245 -1.62 -21.25 1.44
CA TRP A 245 -0.55 -21.48 0.47
C TRP A 245 -0.58 -20.43 -0.64
N LEU A 246 -1.75 -20.15 -1.21
CA LEU A 246 -1.90 -19.09 -2.22
C LEU A 246 -1.59 -17.72 -1.62
N HIS A 247 -2.06 -17.44 -0.40
CA HIS A 247 -1.77 -16.18 0.27
C HIS A 247 -0.27 -16.04 0.58
N SER A 248 0.40 -17.10 1.04
CA SER A 248 1.85 -17.10 1.31
C SER A 248 2.66 -16.89 0.03
N LEU A 249 2.32 -17.62 -1.05
CA LEU A 249 2.95 -17.46 -2.36
C LEU A 249 2.74 -16.04 -2.90
N TYR A 250 1.53 -15.50 -2.74
CA TYR A 250 1.20 -14.14 -3.15
C TYR A 250 2.08 -13.11 -2.44
N LEU A 251 2.19 -13.16 -1.10
CA LEU A 251 3.06 -12.26 -0.35
C LEU A 251 4.54 -12.41 -0.71
N LEU A 252 5.00 -13.64 -0.94
CA LEU A 252 6.35 -13.91 -1.41
C LEU A 252 6.62 -13.25 -2.77
N VAL A 253 5.70 -13.40 -3.72
CA VAL A 253 5.83 -12.76 -5.05
C VAL A 253 5.87 -11.23 -4.92
N ILE A 254 4.99 -10.63 -4.13
CA ILE A 254 5.00 -9.17 -3.89
C ILE A 254 6.34 -8.72 -3.28
N PHE A 255 6.87 -9.47 -2.32
CA PHE A 255 8.15 -9.18 -1.69
C PHE A 255 9.33 -9.30 -2.68
N VAL A 256 9.35 -10.36 -3.50
CA VAL A 256 10.36 -10.52 -4.56
C VAL A 256 10.29 -9.38 -5.57
N VAL A 257 9.09 -8.96 -6.00
CA VAL A 257 8.93 -7.81 -6.89
C VAL A 257 9.49 -6.53 -6.25
N ALA A 258 9.20 -6.29 -4.96
CA ALA A 258 9.74 -5.14 -4.23
C ALA A 258 11.28 -5.16 -4.16
N LEU A 259 11.87 -6.34 -3.95
CA LEU A 259 13.32 -6.56 -3.95
C LEU A 259 13.92 -6.31 -5.33
N VAL A 260 13.33 -6.84 -6.40
CA VAL A 260 13.80 -6.63 -7.77
C VAL A 260 13.74 -5.13 -8.11
N ASN A 261 12.65 -4.44 -7.77
CA ASN A 261 12.55 -2.99 -7.95
C ASN A 261 13.63 -2.23 -7.15
N GLY A 262 13.89 -2.66 -5.91
CA GLY A 262 14.96 -2.12 -5.06
C GLY A 262 16.35 -2.31 -5.68
N ALA A 263 16.64 -3.52 -6.17
CA ALA A 263 17.90 -3.84 -6.83
C ALA A 263 18.10 -2.97 -8.09
N GLN A 264 17.08 -2.85 -8.95
CA GLN A 264 17.14 -1.98 -10.13
C GLN A 264 17.41 -0.52 -9.76
N TYR A 265 16.78 -0.02 -8.68
CA TYR A 265 17.05 1.32 -8.16
C TYR A 265 18.52 1.48 -7.74
N TYR A 266 19.06 0.52 -6.97
CA TYR A 266 20.45 0.55 -6.53
C TYR A 266 21.43 0.48 -7.69
N PHE A 267 21.28 -0.50 -8.59
CA PHE A 267 22.20 -0.68 -9.70
C PHE A 267 22.13 0.46 -10.71
N HIS A 268 20.96 1.05 -10.98
CA HIS A 268 20.90 2.23 -11.82
C HIS A 268 21.64 3.42 -11.20
N VAL A 269 21.47 3.68 -9.90
CA VAL A 269 22.14 4.80 -9.22
C VAL A 269 23.64 4.57 -9.09
N PHE A 270 24.06 3.37 -8.69
CA PHE A 270 25.47 3.03 -8.52
C PHE A 270 26.20 2.87 -9.85
N ALA A 271 25.59 2.29 -10.89
CA ALA A 271 26.21 2.18 -12.20
C ALA A 271 26.46 3.56 -12.82
N VAL A 272 25.50 4.50 -12.73
CA VAL A 272 25.70 5.87 -13.19
C VAL A 272 26.89 6.53 -12.47
N ARG A 273 26.93 6.43 -11.13
CA ARG A 273 28.05 7.00 -10.35
C ARG A 273 29.39 6.31 -10.60
N TYR A 274 29.39 5.01 -10.86
CA TYR A 274 30.59 4.25 -11.16
C TYR A 274 31.15 4.60 -12.54
N ILE A 275 30.26 4.76 -13.53
CA ILE A 275 30.63 5.23 -14.87
C ILE A 275 31.14 6.67 -14.81
N GLU A 276 30.58 7.54 -13.97
CA GLU A 276 31.08 8.91 -13.75
C GLU A 276 32.48 8.96 -13.10
N GLN A 277 32.94 7.86 -12.47
CA GLN A 277 34.25 7.76 -11.83
C GLN A 277 35.32 7.13 -12.72
N ILE A 278 34.95 6.54 -13.86
CA ILE A 278 35.85 5.99 -14.88
C ILE A 278 36.08 7.05 -15.96
#